data_AF-A0A2S5REV3-F1
#
_entry.id   AF-A0A2S5REV3-F1
#
_cell.length_a   1.000
_cell.length_b   1.000
_cell.length_c   1.000
_cell.angle_alpha   90.00
_cell.angle_beta   90.00
_cell.angle_gamma   90.00
#
_symmetry.space_group_name_H-M   'P 1'
#
loop_
_entity.id
_entity.type
_entity.pdbx_description
1 polymer ?
#
loop_
_entity_poly.entity_id
_entity_poly.type
_entity_poly.pdbx_seq_one_letter_code
_entity_poly.pdbx_strand_id
1 'polypeptide(L)'
;MFTIEVLKKHINQAEDLTIDLGPLNDNQKATIINAFIQQNRGKGVDIGDIEIINEPDTTSATIGVKTTLNTHKGSVQVNYQVRKTISTISGLDLDLGQLNDNQKATIIQEFIDQNPDKDLLASDLEIQTYPSGDSATIKVKTDSGTHKGEVIVTFTTE
;
A
#
# COMPACT_ATOMS: atom_id res chain seq x y z
N MET A 1 0.63 4.59 -52.89
CA MET A 1 0.11 3.92 -51.69
C MET A 1 0.51 4.80 -50.51
N PHE A 2 -0.42 5.56 -49.93
CA PHE A 2 -0.13 6.42 -48.78
C PHE A 2 -0.44 5.61 -47.52
N THR A 3 0.58 5.32 -46.72
CA THR A 3 0.39 4.77 -45.38
C THR A 3 -0.09 5.93 -44.50
N ILE A 4 -1.33 5.87 -44.01
CA ILE A 4 -1.78 6.78 -42.96
C ILE A 4 -1.05 6.34 -41.69
N GLU A 5 -0.03 7.08 -41.30
CA GLU A 5 0.62 6.89 -40.01
C GLU A 5 -0.37 7.33 -38.93
N VAL A 6 -0.94 6.36 -38.19
CA VAL A 6 -1.80 6.67 -37.04
C VAL A 6 -0.91 7.32 -35.99
N LEU A 7 -1.11 8.63 -35.75
CA LEU A 7 -0.37 9.37 -34.75
C LEU A 7 -0.71 8.80 -33.35
N LYS A 8 0.21 8.01 -32.79
CA LYS A 8 0.06 7.47 -31.43
C LYS A 8 0.12 8.60 -30.41
N LYS A 9 -0.82 8.64 -29.47
CA LYS A 9 -0.78 9.60 -28.35
C LYS A 9 0.31 9.19 -27.35
N HIS A 10 1.07 10.14 -26.81
CA HIS A 10 1.98 9.80 -25.72
C HIS A 10 1.18 9.56 -24.43
N ILE A 11 1.55 8.55 -23.65
CA ILE A 11 0.86 8.24 -22.39
C ILE A 11 0.89 9.41 -21.40
N ASN A 12 2.00 10.17 -21.36
CA ASN A 12 2.13 11.37 -20.53
C ASN A 12 1.33 12.60 -21.04
N GLN A 13 0.62 12.45 -22.16
CA GLN A 13 -0.28 13.45 -22.73
C GLN A 13 -1.75 13.05 -22.59
N ALA A 14 -2.05 11.91 -21.96
CA ALA A 14 -3.42 11.56 -21.61
C ALA A 14 -3.93 12.55 -20.55
N GLU A 15 -5.04 13.24 -20.85
CA GLU A 15 -5.69 14.15 -19.91
C GLU A 15 -6.06 13.39 -18.63
N ASP A 16 -5.87 14.07 -17.49
CA ASP A 16 -6.19 13.59 -16.14
C ASP A 16 -5.49 12.29 -15.72
N LEU A 17 -4.40 11.87 -16.35
CA LEU A 17 -3.66 10.67 -15.93
C LEU A 17 -3.16 10.81 -14.47
N THR A 18 -3.60 9.89 -13.61
CA THR A 18 -3.19 9.83 -12.22
C THR A 18 -1.84 9.14 -12.15
N ILE A 19 -0.81 9.88 -11.75
CA ILE A 19 0.56 9.39 -11.57
C ILE A 19 0.91 9.07 -10.13
N ASP A 20 0.14 9.60 -9.17
CA ASP A 20 0.23 9.22 -7.77
C ASP A 20 -0.66 8.01 -7.50
N LEU A 21 -0.04 6.87 -7.23
CA LEU A 21 -0.76 5.63 -6.95
C LEU A 21 -1.16 5.50 -5.49
N GLY A 22 -0.71 6.42 -4.64
CA GLY A 22 -0.93 6.38 -3.20
C GLY A 22 -0.18 5.24 -2.51
N PRO A 23 -0.71 4.74 -1.38
CA PRO A 23 -0.06 3.69 -0.61
C PRO A 23 -0.23 2.31 -1.25
N LEU A 24 0.88 1.61 -1.45
CA LEU A 24 0.94 0.27 -2.00
C LEU A 24 1.43 -0.73 -0.95
N ASN A 25 1.01 -1.99 -1.10
CA ASN A 25 1.50 -3.04 -0.21
C ASN A 25 2.97 -3.39 -0.48
N ASP A 26 3.45 -3.27 -1.72
CA ASP A 26 4.83 -3.57 -2.09
C ASP A 26 5.17 -2.84 -3.40
N ASN A 27 6.44 -2.89 -3.79
CA ASN A 27 6.94 -2.36 -5.05
C ASN A 27 7.03 -3.44 -6.15
N GLN A 28 6.31 -4.55 -6.04
CA GLN A 28 6.32 -5.55 -7.10
C GLN A 28 5.64 -4.98 -8.35
N LYS A 29 6.18 -5.32 -9.52
CA LYS A 29 5.70 -4.79 -10.82
C LYS A 29 4.20 -4.98 -11.02
N ALA A 30 3.67 -6.15 -10.64
CA ALA A 30 2.24 -6.44 -10.72
C ALA A 30 1.39 -5.51 -9.84
N THR A 31 1.82 -5.23 -8.60
CA THR A 31 1.14 -4.32 -7.67
C THR A 31 1.08 -2.91 -8.24
N ILE A 32 2.21 -2.40 -8.73
CA ILE A 32 2.31 -1.05 -9.32
C ILE A 32 1.42 -0.93 -10.56
N ILE A 33 1.50 -1.91 -11.49
CA ILE A 33 0.68 -1.91 -12.70
C ILE A 33 -0.81 -1.97 -12.36
N ASN A 34 -1.21 -2.87 -11.45
CA ASN A 34 -2.61 -2.99 -11.03
C ASN A 34 -3.14 -1.69 -10.41
N ALA A 35 -2.34 -1.01 -9.60
CA ALA A 35 -2.72 0.26 -9.01
C ALA A 35 -2.87 1.36 -10.08
N PHE A 36 -1.91 1.46 -11.00
CA PHE A 36 -1.98 2.42 -12.11
C PHE A 36 -3.21 2.20 -12.99
N ILE A 37 -3.54 0.96 -13.35
CA ILE A 37 -4.73 0.63 -14.15
C ILE A 37 -6.01 0.96 -13.39
N GLN A 38 -6.09 0.68 -12.09
CA GLN A 38 -7.27 1.01 -11.29
C GLN A 38 -7.52 2.52 -11.22
N GLN A 39 -6.47 3.32 -10.97
CA GLN A 39 -6.56 4.78 -10.89
C GLN A 39 -6.86 5.44 -12.24
N ASN A 40 -6.51 4.76 -13.34
CA ASN A 40 -6.66 5.26 -14.70
C ASN A 40 -7.69 4.48 -15.52
N ARG A 41 -8.59 3.76 -14.84
CA ARG A 41 -9.65 2.99 -15.49
C ARG A 41 -10.52 3.91 -16.35
N GLY A 42 -10.75 3.50 -17.59
CA GLY A 42 -11.52 4.29 -18.57
C GLY A 42 -10.70 5.30 -19.38
N LYS A 43 -9.40 5.47 -19.08
CA LYS A 43 -8.49 6.37 -19.84
C LYS A 43 -7.78 5.67 -21.02
N GLY A 44 -8.23 4.46 -21.39
CA GLY A 44 -7.71 3.72 -22.54
C GLY A 44 -6.35 3.04 -22.31
N VAL A 45 -6.06 2.66 -21.07
CA VAL A 45 -4.85 1.90 -20.68
C VAL A 45 -5.26 0.56 -20.08
N ASP A 46 -4.67 -0.54 -20.56
CA ASP A 46 -4.87 -1.91 -20.05
C ASP A 46 -3.52 -2.50 -19.56
N ILE A 47 -3.56 -3.47 -18.63
CA ILE A 47 -2.38 -4.23 -18.15
C ILE A 47 -1.62 -4.92 -19.30
N GLY A 48 -2.35 -5.35 -20.34
CA GLY A 48 -1.76 -5.95 -21.53
C GLY A 48 -0.86 -4.99 -22.31
N ASP A 49 -1.11 -3.69 -22.19
CA ASP A 49 -0.52 -2.64 -23.02
C ASP A 49 0.69 -1.96 -22.39
N ILE A 50 0.95 -2.21 -21.12
CA ILE A 50 2.00 -1.52 -20.36
C ILE A 50 2.93 -2.50 -19.65
N GLU A 51 4.12 -2.00 -19.33
CA GLU A 51 5.13 -2.72 -18.58
C GLU A 51 5.95 -1.78 -17.71
N ILE A 52 6.62 -2.34 -16.72
CA ILE A 52 7.60 -1.61 -15.92
C ILE A 52 8.96 -1.75 -16.61
N ILE A 53 9.52 -0.63 -17.08
CA ILE A 53 10.71 -0.63 -17.96
C ILE A 53 12.04 -0.63 -17.20
N ASN A 54 12.04 -0.35 -15.90
CA ASN A 54 13.21 -0.37 -15.01
C ASN A 54 12.84 -1.01 -13.66
N GLU A 55 13.81 -1.41 -12.84
CA GLU A 55 13.49 -1.94 -11.52
C GLU A 55 12.85 -0.85 -10.64
N PRO A 56 11.64 -1.09 -10.07
CA PRO A 56 10.99 -0.12 -9.20
C PRO A 56 11.80 0.16 -7.94
N ASP A 57 11.83 1.41 -7.50
CA ASP A 57 12.29 1.76 -6.16
C ASP A 57 11.13 1.71 -5.15
N THR A 58 11.33 2.18 -3.92
CA THR A 58 10.30 2.16 -2.86
C THR A 58 9.30 3.31 -2.95
N THR A 59 9.50 4.26 -3.85
CA THR A 59 8.77 5.52 -4.00
C THR A 59 8.31 5.82 -5.42
N SER A 60 8.91 5.19 -6.43
CA SER A 60 8.65 5.49 -7.83
C SER A 60 8.93 4.31 -8.76
N ALA A 61 8.25 4.33 -9.90
CA ALA A 61 8.52 3.42 -11.01
C ALA A 61 8.27 4.10 -12.35
N THR A 62 8.85 3.56 -13.42
CA THR A 62 8.56 4.01 -14.79
C THR A 62 7.70 3.00 -15.52
N ILE A 63 6.51 3.41 -15.94
CA ILE A 63 5.58 2.63 -16.75
C ILE A 63 5.80 3.00 -18.21
N GLY A 64 6.14 2.01 -19.04
CA GLY A 64 6.24 2.14 -20.49
C GLY A 64 5.04 1.50 -21.18
N VAL A 65 4.64 2.08 -22.31
CA VAL A 65 3.69 1.44 -23.22
C VAL A 65 4.43 0.43 -24.09
N LYS A 66 3.93 -0.81 -24.14
CA LYS A 66 4.48 -1.85 -25.01
C LYS A 66 4.40 -1.41 -26.46
N THR A 67 5.45 -1.73 -27.20
CA THR A 67 5.59 -1.35 -28.62
C THR A 67 4.48 -1.93 -29.51
N THR A 68 3.84 -3.02 -29.08
CA THR A 68 2.72 -3.69 -29.76
C THR A 68 1.41 -2.89 -29.73
N LEU A 69 1.27 -1.90 -28.83
CA LEU A 69 0.07 -1.07 -28.78
C LEU A 69 0.13 0.00 -29.88
N ASN A 70 -0.95 0.11 -30.65
CA ASN A 70 -1.04 1.06 -31.78
C ASN A 70 -1.71 2.39 -31.44
N THR A 71 -2.29 2.53 -30.25
CA THR A 71 -3.01 3.74 -29.82
C THR A 71 -2.14 4.71 -29.01
N HIS A 72 -1.25 4.17 -28.17
CA HIS A 72 -0.38 4.95 -27.28
C HIS A 72 1.10 4.61 -27.46
N LYS A 73 1.98 5.49 -26.99
CA LYS A 73 3.43 5.28 -26.93
C LYS A 73 4.07 6.03 -25.75
N GLY A 74 5.34 5.75 -25.52
CA GLY A 74 6.16 6.46 -24.53
C GLY A 74 6.07 5.86 -23.13
N SER A 75 6.50 6.63 -22.15
CA SER A 75 6.53 6.23 -20.75
C SER A 75 6.11 7.37 -19.83
N VAL A 76 5.77 7.01 -18.60
CA VAL A 76 5.41 7.94 -17.52
C VAL A 76 6.05 7.45 -16.22
N GLN A 77 6.56 8.37 -15.42
CA GLN A 77 6.98 8.07 -14.05
C GLN A 77 5.78 8.22 -13.13
N VAL A 78 5.59 7.22 -12.26
CA VAL A 78 4.56 7.21 -11.22
C VAL A 78 5.22 7.24 -9.85
N ASN A 79 4.51 7.80 -8.88
CA ASN A 79 4.94 7.86 -7.49
C ASN A 79 3.97 7.08 -6.59
N TYR A 80 4.50 6.56 -5.48
CA TYR A 80 3.75 5.81 -4.48
C TYR A 80 4.51 5.76 -3.17
N GLN A 81 3.87 5.19 -2.15
CA GLN A 81 4.52 4.86 -0.88
C GLN A 81 4.31 3.37 -0.58
N VAL A 82 5.39 2.62 -0.33
CA VAL A 82 5.25 1.24 0.16
C VAL A 82 4.94 1.24 1.66
N ARG A 83 3.81 0.63 2.05
CA ARG A 83 3.38 0.46 3.44
C ARG A 83 4.39 -0.38 4.23
N LYS A 84 4.73 0.07 5.43
CA LYS A 84 5.60 -0.67 6.36
C LYS A 84 4.83 -1.85 6.95
N THR A 85 5.47 -3.02 7.08
CA THR A 85 4.83 -4.15 7.78
C THR A 85 4.99 -3.95 9.30
N ILE A 86 3.88 -3.92 10.04
CA ILE A 86 3.89 -3.66 11.49
C ILE A 86 4.78 -4.63 12.27
N SER A 87 4.77 -5.92 11.92
CA SER A 87 5.61 -6.96 12.55
C SER A 87 7.11 -6.84 12.25
N THR A 88 7.50 -5.97 11.32
CA THR A 88 8.92 -5.69 11.00
C THR A 88 9.43 -4.40 11.62
N ILE A 89 8.58 -3.67 12.35
CA ILE A 89 8.99 -2.46 13.06
C ILE A 89 9.95 -2.85 14.18
N SER A 90 11.17 -2.31 14.13
CA SER A 90 12.20 -2.61 15.13
C SER A 90 11.82 -2.05 16.49
N GLY A 91 11.95 -2.87 17.54
CA GLY A 91 11.72 -2.47 18.93
C GLY A 91 10.27 -2.11 19.22
N LEU A 92 9.32 -2.82 18.59
CA LEU A 92 7.90 -2.76 18.93
C LEU A 92 7.68 -3.53 20.23
N ASP A 93 7.08 -2.89 21.24
CA ASP A 93 6.67 -3.56 22.46
C ASP A 93 5.35 -4.30 22.22
N LEU A 94 5.34 -5.59 22.57
CA LEU A 94 4.22 -6.49 22.38
C LEU A 94 3.70 -7.03 23.72
N ASP A 95 4.39 -6.75 24.83
CA ASP A 95 3.94 -7.09 26.16
C ASP A 95 3.32 -5.85 26.81
N LEU A 96 1.99 -5.79 26.80
CA LEU A 96 1.26 -4.64 27.33
C LEU A 96 1.21 -4.65 28.87
N GLY A 97 1.77 -5.67 29.52
CA GLY A 97 1.77 -5.80 30.96
C GLY A 97 0.36 -6.00 31.52
N GLN A 98 0.08 -5.35 32.65
CA GLN A 98 -1.20 -5.46 33.35
C GLN A 98 -2.16 -4.38 32.89
N LEU A 99 -3.35 -4.81 32.45
CA LEU A 99 -4.44 -3.92 32.01
C LEU A 99 -5.59 -3.92 33.01
N ASN A 100 -6.31 -2.80 33.07
CA ASN A 100 -7.53 -2.67 33.87
C ASN A 100 -8.69 -3.53 33.33
N ASP A 101 -8.70 -3.81 32.03
CA ASP A 101 -9.66 -4.67 31.34
C ASP A 101 -9.09 -5.17 30.00
N ASN A 102 -9.81 -6.08 29.35
CA ASN A 102 -9.45 -6.60 28.01
C ASN A 102 -10.28 -5.98 26.87
N GLN A 103 -10.87 -4.79 27.09
CA GLN A 103 -11.61 -4.10 26.04
C GLN A 103 -10.66 -3.71 24.91
N LYS A 104 -11.17 -3.78 23.67
CA LYS A 104 -10.39 -3.48 22.46
C LYS A 104 -9.74 -2.09 22.49
N ALA A 105 -10.45 -1.11 23.02
CA ALA A 105 -9.96 0.26 23.12
C ALA A 105 -8.78 0.36 24.09
N THR A 106 -8.88 -0.27 25.26
CA THR A 106 -7.80 -0.34 26.26
C THR A 106 -6.54 -0.98 25.69
N ILE A 107 -6.67 -2.13 25.04
CA ILE A 107 -5.54 -2.86 24.44
C ILE A 107 -4.85 -2.01 23.35
N ILE A 108 -5.62 -1.40 22.44
CA ILE A 108 -5.06 -0.56 21.37
C ILE A 108 -4.39 0.68 21.95
N GLN A 109 -5.00 1.31 22.95
CA GLN A 109 -4.46 2.52 23.56
C GLN A 109 -3.13 2.22 24.25
N GLU A 110 -3.05 1.17 25.07
CA GLU A 110 -1.80 0.78 25.74
C GLU A 110 -0.72 0.43 24.71
N PHE A 111 -1.07 -0.31 23.66
CA PHE A 111 -0.12 -0.63 22.59
C PHE A 111 0.46 0.63 21.92
N ILE A 112 -0.35 1.67 21.70
CA ILE A 112 0.12 2.95 21.15
C ILE A 112 0.98 3.71 22.18
N ASP A 113 0.56 3.75 23.43
CA ASP A 113 1.25 4.47 24.50
C ASP A 113 2.65 3.89 24.79
N GLN A 114 2.82 2.57 24.65
CA GLN A 114 4.13 1.91 24.75
C GLN A 114 4.99 2.04 23.47
N ASN A 115 4.37 2.41 22.34
CA ASN A 115 5.04 2.51 21.04
C ASN A 115 4.89 3.91 20.39
N PRO A 116 5.16 5.02 21.11
CA PRO A 116 4.81 6.37 20.65
C PRO A 116 5.62 6.81 19.40
N ASP A 117 6.85 6.31 19.25
CA ASP A 117 7.77 6.69 18.17
C ASP A 117 7.68 5.77 16.94
N LYS A 118 6.60 4.97 16.80
CA LYS A 118 6.45 3.99 15.71
C LYS A 118 5.57 4.47 14.55
N ASP A 119 5.12 5.72 14.57
CA ASP A 119 4.19 6.31 13.59
C ASP A 119 2.88 5.49 13.45
N LEU A 120 2.45 4.81 14.52
CA LEU A 120 1.20 4.07 14.56
C LEU A 120 0.08 4.98 15.06
N LEU A 121 -1.09 4.87 14.44
CA LEU A 121 -2.29 5.61 14.84
C LEU A 121 -3.34 4.63 15.34
N ALA A 122 -3.93 4.88 16.51
CA ALA A 122 -5.02 4.05 17.03
C ALA A 122 -6.18 3.92 16.03
N SER A 123 -6.44 4.96 15.23
CA SER A 123 -7.47 4.95 14.18
C SER A 123 -7.22 3.91 13.08
N ASP A 124 -5.96 3.53 12.87
CA ASP A 124 -5.52 2.60 11.83
C ASP A 124 -5.46 1.16 12.34
N LEU A 125 -5.76 0.92 13.61
CA LEU A 125 -5.67 -0.38 14.25
C LEU A 125 -7.04 -0.93 14.64
N GLU A 126 -7.13 -2.25 14.67
CA GLU A 126 -8.29 -2.99 15.16
C GLU A 126 -7.87 -4.30 15.83
N ILE A 127 -8.67 -4.77 16.79
CA ILE A 127 -8.52 -6.13 17.34
C ILE A 127 -9.30 -7.11 16.46
N GLN A 128 -8.58 -7.99 15.77
CA GLN A 128 -9.15 -9.02 14.91
C GLN A 128 -9.65 -10.22 15.74
N THR A 129 -8.82 -10.70 16.67
CA THR A 129 -9.09 -11.91 17.47
C THR A 129 -8.45 -11.82 18.86
N TYR A 130 -8.95 -12.66 19.76
CA TYR A 130 -8.33 -12.96 21.06
C TYR A 130 -7.86 -14.42 21.04
N PRO A 131 -6.58 -14.70 20.74
CA PRO A 131 -6.07 -16.07 20.73
C PRO A 131 -6.19 -16.75 22.09
N SER A 132 -6.15 -15.98 23.19
CA SER A 132 -6.40 -16.42 24.57
C SER A 132 -6.93 -15.25 25.42
N GLY A 133 -7.26 -15.51 26.70
CA GLY A 133 -7.67 -14.46 27.65
C GLY A 133 -6.58 -13.40 27.90
N ASP A 134 -5.32 -13.77 27.70
CA ASP A 134 -4.12 -13.00 28.01
C ASP A 134 -3.39 -12.53 26.73
N SER A 135 -4.07 -12.56 25.58
CA SER A 135 -3.50 -12.11 24.30
C SER A 135 -4.54 -11.60 23.31
N ALA A 136 -4.11 -10.74 22.40
CA ALA A 136 -4.93 -10.24 21.30
C ALA A 136 -4.12 -10.08 20.01
N THR A 137 -4.77 -10.23 18.87
CA THR A 137 -4.20 -9.89 17.55
C THR A 137 -4.59 -8.47 17.18
N ILE A 138 -3.61 -7.57 17.14
CA ILE A 138 -3.75 -6.22 16.61
C ILE A 138 -3.47 -6.26 15.12
N LYS A 139 -4.44 -5.84 14.32
CA LYS A 139 -4.32 -5.74 12.86
C LYS A 139 -4.37 -4.29 12.42
N VAL A 140 -3.53 -3.96 11.44
CA VAL A 140 -3.62 -2.69 10.72
C VAL A 140 -4.76 -2.77 9.71
N LYS A 141 -5.66 -1.80 9.75
CA LYS A 141 -6.80 -1.70 8.84
C LYS A 141 -6.35 -1.59 7.39
N THR A 142 -7.19 -2.08 6.49
CA THR A 142 -6.84 -2.14 5.06
C THR A 142 -6.68 -0.76 4.42
N ASP A 143 -7.38 0.25 4.94
CA ASP A 143 -7.37 1.65 4.51
C ASP A 143 -6.26 2.51 5.14
N SER A 144 -5.46 1.96 6.08
CA SER A 144 -4.26 2.66 6.58
C SER A 144 -3.29 2.94 5.44
N GLY A 145 -2.84 4.19 5.33
CA GLY A 145 -1.90 4.61 4.31
C GLY A 145 -0.44 4.27 4.63
N THR A 146 -0.11 3.97 5.89
CA THR A 146 1.29 3.95 6.35
C THR A 146 1.80 2.55 6.67
N HIS A 147 0.98 1.74 7.32
CA HIS A 147 1.37 0.42 7.83
C HIS A 147 0.46 -0.67 7.31
N LYS A 148 0.87 -1.93 7.34
CA LYS A 148 0.06 -3.12 7.00
C LYS A 148 0.42 -4.29 7.90
N GLY A 149 -0.41 -5.34 7.88
CA GLY A 149 -0.15 -6.59 8.59
C GLY A 149 -0.75 -6.60 10.00
N GLU A 150 -0.25 -7.50 10.83
CA GLU A 150 -0.77 -7.75 12.17
C GLU A 150 0.36 -8.20 13.11
N VAL A 151 0.12 -8.06 14.41
CA VAL A 151 0.96 -8.56 15.50
C VAL A 151 0.10 -9.18 16.60
N ILE A 152 0.70 -10.06 17.40
CA ILE A 152 0.08 -10.58 18.61
C ILE A 152 0.70 -9.86 19.80
N VAL A 153 -0.15 -9.32 20.66
CA VAL A 153 0.24 -8.73 21.94
C VAL A 153 -0.20 -9.64 23.10
N THR A 154 0.52 -9.56 24.21
CA THR A 154 0.21 -10.25 25.47
C THR A 154 -0.10 -9.24 26.56
N PHE A 155 -0.95 -9.64 27.51
CA PHE A 155 -1.29 -8.84 28.69
C PHE A 155 -1.87 -9.72 29.79
N THR A 156 -1.93 -9.21 31.01
CA THR A 156 -2.79 -9.74 32.08
C THR A 156 -3.91 -8.75 32.36
N THR A 157 -5.00 -9.22 32.98
CA THR A 157 -6.06 -8.36 33.49
C THR A 157 -6.14 -8.46 35.01
N GLU A 158 -6.43 -7.35 35.68
CA GLU A 158 -6.81 -7.34 37.11
C GLU A 158 -7.99 -8.26 37.45
#